data_AF-A0A7K9K6W9-F1
#
_entry.id   AF-A0A7K9K6W9-F1
#
_cell.length_a   1.000
_cell.length_b   1.000
_cell.length_c   1.000
_cell.angle_alpha   90.00
_cell.angle_beta   90.00
_cell.angle_gamma   90.00
#
_symmetry.space_group_name_H-M   'P 1'
#
loop_
_entity.id
_entity.type
_entity.pdbx_description
1 polymer ?
#
loop_
_entity_poly.entity_id
_entity_poly.type
_entity_poly.pdbx_seq_one_letter_code
_entity_poly.pdbx_strand_id
1 'polypeptide(L)' 'IISSHLPVHLFPRAFFRSKAKVIYTVRDPKDVLVSLFHFARIFRPYKDPGSLGEFMEKFLEGDVPFGSWFQHVRGWLQL' A
#
# COMPACT_ATOMS: atom_id res chain seq x y z
N ILE A 1 -17.53 -10.55 -1.18
CA ILE A 1 -16.34 -9.97 -1.84
C ILE A 1 -15.71 -9.02 -0.84
N ILE A 2 -14.41 -9.13 -0.59
CA ILE A 2 -13.68 -8.28 0.37
C ILE A 2 -12.54 -7.62 -0.40
N SER A 3 -12.32 -6.33 -0.17
CA SER A 3 -11.13 -5.59 -0.61
C SER A 3 -10.27 -5.24 0.60
N SER A 4 -8.96 -5.23 0.41
CA SER A 4 -8.01 -4.91 1.48
C SER A 4 -6.72 -4.37 0.90
N HIS A 5 -6.05 -3.51 1.66
CA HIS A 5 -4.68 -3.04 1.41
C HIS A 5 -3.68 -3.64 2.40
N LEU A 6 -4.05 -4.71 3.11
CA LEU A 6 -3.14 -5.32 4.08
C LEU A 6 -1.96 -6.00 3.38
N PRO A 7 -0.73 -5.84 3.90
CA PRO A 7 0.40 -6.62 3.44
C PRO A 7 0.20 -8.09 3.79
N VAL A 8 0.76 -8.99 2.97
CA VAL A 8 0.56 -10.44 3.07
C VAL A 8 0.83 -11.01 4.46
N HIS A 9 1.84 -10.48 5.18
CA HIS A 9 2.27 -10.99 6.47
C HIS A 9 1.27 -10.67 7.61
N LEU A 10 0.35 -9.74 7.39
CA LEU A 10 -0.76 -9.44 8.30
C LEU A 10 -2.05 -10.18 7.94
N PHE A 11 -2.09 -10.88 6.80
CA PHE A 11 -3.27 -11.62 6.38
C PHE A 11 -3.48 -12.87 7.26
N PRO A 12 -4.72 -13.23 7.62
CA PRO A 12 -4.95 -14.37 8.50
C PRO A 12 -4.39 -15.67 7.93
N ARG A 13 -3.59 -16.42 8.70
CA ARG A 13 -3.04 -17.71 8.25
C ARG A 13 -4.10 -18.71 7.77
N ALA A 14 -5.30 -18.63 8.32
CA ALA A 14 -6.44 -19.45 7.90
C ALA A 14 -6.87 -19.19 6.44
N PHE A 15 -6.65 -17.98 5.91
CA PHE A 15 -6.96 -17.62 4.53
C PHE A 15 -6.19 -18.51 3.54
N PHE A 16 -4.89 -18.70 3.76
CA PHE A 16 -4.02 -19.49 2.88
C PHE A 16 -4.33 -21.00 2.91
N ARG A 17 -5.16 -21.46 3.86
CA ARG A 17 -5.66 -22.84 3.92
C ARG A 17 -7.10 -22.98 3.40
N SER A 18 -7.72 -21.87 3.02
CA SER A 18 -9.11 -21.83 2.57
C SER A 18 -9.22 -22.02 1.05
N LYS A 19 -10.45 -22.13 0.54
CA LYS A 19 -10.74 -22.13 -0.91
C LYS A 19 -10.91 -20.71 -1.50
N ALA A 20 -10.70 -19.66 -0.69
CA ALA A 20 -10.81 -18.30 -1.15
C ALA A 20 -9.71 -17.99 -2.17
N LYS A 21 -10.02 -17.10 -3.12
CA LYS A 21 -9.07 -16.66 -4.15
C LYS A 21 -8.73 -15.19 -3.92
N VAL A 22 -7.51 -14.80 -4.27
CA VAL A 22 -7.05 -13.41 -4.24
C VAL A 22 -6.82 -12.91 -5.66
N ILE A 23 -7.18 -11.66 -5.90
CA ILE A 23 -6.71 -10.91 -7.07
C ILE A 23 -5.89 -9.76 -6.52
N TYR A 24 -4.61 -9.73 -6.85
CA TYR A 24 -3.69 -8.68 -6.44
C TYR A 24 -3.36 -7.78 -7.64
N THR A 25 -3.42 -6.46 -7.44
CA THR A 25 -3.12 -5.48 -8.49
C THR A 25 -1.84 -4.73 -8.16
N VAL A 26 -1.04 -4.44 -9.19
CA VAL A 26 0.21 -3.69 -9.07
C VAL A 26 0.18 -2.54 -10.07
N ARG A 27 0.74 -1.40 -9.67
CA ARG A 27 0.86 -0.18 -10.47
C ARG A 27 2.29 0.36 -10.34
N ASP A 28 2.79 1.08 -11.35
CA ASP A 28 4.10 1.74 -11.28
C ASP A 28 4.21 2.57 -9.98
N PRO A 29 5.29 2.41 -9.20
CA PRO A 29 5.43 3.06 -7.90
C PRO A 29 5.44 4.58 -7.98
N LYS A 30 5.91 5.17 -9.10
CA LYS A 30 5.91 6.62 -9.32
C LYS A 30 4.48 7.15 -9.42
N ASP A 31 3.62 6.41 -10.12
CA ASP A 31 2.20 6.74 -10.22
C ASP A 31 1.47 6.55 -8.88
N VAL A 32 1.82 5.49 -8.14
CA VAL A 32 1.26 5.25 -6.80
C VAL A 32 1.63 6.39 -5.86
N LEU A 33 2.89 6.83 -5.87
CA LEU A 33 3.38 7.97 -5.09
C LEU A 33 2.56 9.23 -5.37
N VAL A 34 2.41 9.62 -6.64
CA VAL A 34 1.65 10.83 -7.02
C VAL A 34 0.19 10.69 -6.63
N SER A 35 -0.43 9.54 -6.90
CA SER A 35 -1.82 9.27 -6.53
C SER A 35 -2.05 9.36 -5.01
N LEU A 36 -1.13 8.79 -4.22
CA LEU A 36 -1.22 8.80 -2.76
C LEU A 36 -0.99 10.20 -2.18
N PHE A 37 -0.06 10.97 -2.75
CA PHE A 37 0.16 12.37 -2.38
C PHE A 37 -1.12 13.21 -2.54
N HIS A 38 -1.79 13.10 -3.69
CA HIS A 38 -3.06 13.80 -3.90
C HIS A 38 -4.18 13.28 -3.00
N PHE A 39 -4.24 11.96 -2.77
CA PHE A 39 -5.18 11.37 -1.82
C PHE A 39 -4.97 11.90 -0.39
N ALA A 40 -3.72 12.05 0.04
CA ALA A 40 -3.34 12.61 1.33
C ALA A 40 -3.82 14.06 1.53
N ARG A 41 -3.88 14.85 0.45
CA ARG A 41 -4.37 16.24 0.51
C ARG A 41 -5.88 16.37 0.60
N ILE A 42 -6.63 15.41 0.02
CA ILE A 42 -8.11 15.48 -0.02
C ILE A 42 -8.77 14.71 1.12
N PHE A 43 -8.10 13.69 1.64
CA PHE A 43 -8.64 12.85 2.70
C PHE A 43 -8.38 13.48 4.07
N ARG A 44 -9.39 14.17 4.61
CA ARG A 44 -9.29 14.96 5.87
C ARG A 44 -8.63 14.26 7.06
N PRO A 45 -8.78 12.94 7.28
CA PRO A 45 -8.10 12.26 8.39
C PRO A 45 -6.57 12.21 8.26
N TYR A 46 -6.02 12.42 7.06
CA TYR A 46 -4.58 12.51 6.89
C TYR A 46 -4.06 13.89 7.26
N LYS A 47 -2.87 13.90 7.88
CA LYS A 47 -2.10 15.13 8.08
C LYS A 47 -1.69 15.67 6.71
N ASP A 48 -1.44 16.97 6.65
CA ASP A 48 -0.87 17.60 5.46
C ASP A 48 0.39 16.83 5.01
N PRO A 49 0.41 16.31 3.76
CA PRO A 49 1.57 15.57 3.26
C PRO A 49 2.81 16.45 3.06
N GLY A 50 2.68 17.77 3.06
CA GLY A 50 3.76 18.71 2.76
C GLY A 50 4.01 18.83 1.26
N SER A 51 5.27 19.06 0.88
CA SER A 51 5.70 19.04 -0.51
C SER A 51 5.75 17.62 -1.09
N LEU A 52 5.70 17.49 -2.41
CA LEU A 52 5.85 16.19 -3.07
C LEU A 52 7.22 15.55 -2.78
N GLY A 53 8.28 16.35 -2.62
CA GLY A 53 9.61 15.87 -2.27
C GLY A 53 9.65 15.24 -0.89
N GLU A 54 9.14 15.93 0.14
CA GLU A 54 9.04 15.38 1.50
C GLU A 54 8.17 14.12 1.56
N PHE A 55 7.08 14.11 0.79
CA PHE A 55 6.21 12.95 0.69
C PHE A 55 6.88 11.76 -0.01
N MET A 56 7.72 12.02 -1.01
CA MET A 56 8.52 11.01 -1.70
C MET A 56 9.49 10.32 -0.74
N GLU A 57 10.19 11.07 0.11
CA GLU A 57 11.10 10.49 1.10
C GLU A 57 10.33 9.55 2.06
N LYS A 58 9.20 10.00 2.60
CA LYS A 58 8.33 9.15 3.43
C LYS A 58 7.86 7.88 2.71
N PHE A 59 7.48 8.00 1.43
CA PHE A 59 7.06 6.86 0.62
C PHE A 59 8.20 5.84 0.42
N LEU A 60 9.42 6.32 0.18
CA LEU A 60 10.61 5.47 0.00
C LEU A 60 11.02 4.79 1.32
N GLU A 61 10.91 5.50 2.45
CA GLU A 61 11.12 4.95 3.80
C GLU A 61 10.01 3.98 4.22
N GLY A 62 8.84 4.04 3.56
CA GLY A 62 7.65 3.28 3.94
C GLY A 62 6.87 3.89 5.10
N ASP A 63 7.14 5.15 5.47
CA ASP A 63 6.35 5.95 6.43
C ASP A 63 5.08 6.51 5.78
N VAL A 64 4.28 5.60 5.23
CA VAL A 64 3.00 5.87 4.59
C VAL A 64 2.00 4.77 4.97
N PRO A 65 0.68 4.99 4.84
CA PRO A 65 -0.30 3.95 5.07
C PRO A 65 0.03 2.67 4.31
N PHE A 66 -0.09 1.53 5.01
CA PHE A 66 0.22 0.18 4.51
C PHE A 66 1.72 -0.10 4.24
N GLY A 67 2.61 0.82 4.62
CA GLY A 67 4.05 0.61 4.67
C GLY A 67 4.76 0.70 3.32
N SER A 68 5.95 0.12 3.25
CA SER A 68 6.78 0.13 2.04
C SER A 68 6.10 -0.56 0.86
N TRP A 69 5.89 0.18 -0.23
CA TRP A 69 5.35 -0.36 -1.49
C TRP A 69 6.18 -1.56 -1.99
N PHE A 70 7.50 -1.47 -1.89
CA PHE A 70 8.41 -2.54 -2.35
C PHE A 70 8.23 -3.82 -1.56
N GLN A 71 8.14 -3.73 -0.23
CA GLN A 71 7.90 -4.91 0.62
C GLN A 71 6.49 -5.46 0.43
N HIS A 72 5.50 -4.59 0.26
CA HIS A 72 4.11 -4.97 0.05
C HIS A 72 3.93 -5.78 -1.25
N VAL A 73 4.44 -5.26 -2.37
CA VAL A 73 4.39 -5.93 -3.68
C VAL A 73 5.19 -7.22 -3.65
N ARG A 74 6.41 -7.20 -3.12
CA ARG A 74 7.25 -8.40 -3.02
C ARG A 74 6.55 -9.50 -2.23
N GLY A 75 5.95 -9.17 -1.08
CA GLY A 75 5.26 -10.15 -0.25
C GLY A 75 4.10 -10.84 -0.96
N TRP A 76 3.27 -10.08 -1.68
CA TRP A 76 2.13 -10.66 -2.41
C TRP A 76 2.53 -11.41 -3.68
N LEU A 77 3.60 -11.02 -4.36
CA LEU A 77 4.08 -11.70 -5.58
C LEU A 77 4.92 -12.95 -5.31
N GLN A 78 5.49 -13.08 -4.11
CA GLN A 78 6.31 -14.24 -3.71
C GLN A 78 5.51 -15.33 -2.97
N LEU A 79 4.18 -15.19 -2.88
CA LEU A 79 3.28 -16.25 -2.39
C LEU A 79 3.29 -17.48 -3.30
#